data_AF-A0A1I3AB52-F1
#
_entry.id   AF-A0A1I3AB52-F1
#
_cell.length_a   1.000
_cell.length_b   1.000
_cell.length_c   1.000
_cell.angle_alpha   90.00
_cell.angle_beta   90.00
_cell.angle_gamma   90.00
#
_symmetry.space_group_name_H-M   'P 1'
#
loop_
_entity.id
_entity.type
_entity.pdbx_description
1 polymer ?
#
loop_
_entity_poly.entity_id
_entity_poly.type
_entity_poly.pdbx_seq_one_letter_code
_entity_poly.pdbx_strand_id
1 'polypeptide(L)'
;MCVRTTCHPHVVDEAVENAARAALLGLWRDGSPVVRPKAIEKTIALGWRRWRTFGRRHAKRSGDFEAQVEDLAKGLRDAFEADRQLVGPLMEHYRFLARTLGAEFAQAH
;
A
#
# COMPACT_ATOMS: atom_id res chain seq x y z
N MET A 1 20.33 -23.96 21.58
CA MET A 1 18.86 -23.91 21.50
C MET A 1 18.44 -22.51 21.94
N CYS A 2 18.01 -21.64 21.02
CA CYS A 2 17.36 -20.38 21.36
C CYS A 2 16.06 -20.28 20.57
N VAL A 3 15.02 -19.88 21.30
CA VAL A 3 13.60 -20.04 21.04
C VAL A 3 13.17 -19.19 19.84
N ARG A 4 12.32 -19.80 19.00
CA ARG A 4 11.50 -19.19 17.94
C ARG A 4 11.41 -17.66 18.04
N THR A 5 12.18 -16.97 17.22
CA THR A 5 11.88 -15.58 16.86
C THR A 5 10.57 -15.62 16.10
N THR A 6 9.47 -15.32 16.78
CA THR A 6 8.22 -14.99 16.12
C THR A 6 8.53 -13.84 15.17
N CYS A 7 8.42 -14.11 13.88
CA CYS A 7 8.30 -13.09 12.85
C CYS A 7 7.10 -12.23 13.25
N HIS A 8 7.33 -11.14 13.98
CA HIS A 8 6.30 -10.15 14.22
C HIS A 8 5.89 -9.65 12.83
N PRO A 9 4.66 -9.92 12.36
CA PRO A 9 4.16 -9.17 11.22
C PRO A 9 4.23 -7.71 11.68
N HIS A 10 4.75 -6.83 10.83
CA HIS A 10 4.76 -5.40 11.10
C HIS A 10 3.36 -4.99 11.54
N VAL A 11 3.17 -4.77 12.85
CA VAL A 11 1.87 -4.42 13.42
C VAL A 11 1.55 -3.05 12.85
N VAL A 12 0.74 -3.04 11.79
CA VAL A 12 -0.04 -1.87 11.42
C VAL A 12 -0.86 -1.56 12.67
N ASP A 13 -0.99 -0.29 13.05
CA ASP A 13 -1.98 0.07 14.06
C ASP A 13 -3.32 -0.56 13.66
N GLU A 14 -3.96 -1.31 14.56
CA GLU A 14 -5.18 -2.05 14.25
C GLU A 14 -6.27 -1.13 13.70
N ALA A 15 -6.33 0.13 14.15
CA ALA A 15 -7.24 1.13 13.61
C ALA A 15 -6.91 1.49 12.15
N VAL A 16 -5.63 1.67 11.83
CA VAL A 16 -5.18 1.97 10.46
C VAL A 16 -5.34 0.76 9.54
N GLU A 17 -5.11 -0.45 10.02
CA GLU A 17 -5.37 -1.67 9.25
C GLU A 17 -6.86 -1.79 8.90
N ASN A 18 -7.73 -1.59 9.89
CA ASN A 18 -9.18 -1.65 9.70
C ASN A 18 -9.68 -0.53 8.77
N ALA A 19 -9.15 0.69 8.89
CA ALA A 19 -9.48 1.80 8.00
C ALA A 19 -9.03 1.51 6.56
N ALA A 20 -7.79 1.06 6.37
CA ALA A 20 -7.27 0.66 5.05
C ALA A 20 -8.10 -0.50 4.44
N ARG A 21 -8.49 -1.49 5.25
CA ARG A 21 -9.35 -2.60 4.81
C ARG A 21 -10.72 -2.08 4.37
N ALA A 22 -11.36 -1.21 5.16
CA ALA A 22 -12.64 -0.61 4.83
C ALA A 22 -12.56 0.20 3.53
N ALA A 23 -11.51 1.00 3.35
CA ALA A 23 -11.29 1.78 2.14
C ALA A 23 -11.12 0.90 0.90
N LEU A 24 -10.34 -0.18 1.00
CA LEU A 24 -10.18 -1.15 -0.10
C LEU A 24 -11.50 -1.84 -0.45
N LEU A 25 -12.29 -2.25 0.54
CA LEU A 25 -13.60 -2.84 0.31
C LEU A 25 -14.57 -1.85 -0.37
N GLY A 26 -14.52 -0.57 0.01
CA GLY A 26 -15.26 0.51 -0.64
C GLY A 26 -14.88 0.63 -2.12
N LEU A 27 -13.59 0.79 -2.41
CA LEU A 27 -13.08 0.87 -3.78
C LEU A 27 -13.46 -0.34 -4.65
N TRP A 28 -13.43 -1.54 -4.07
CA TRP A 28 -13.88 -2.73 -4.78
C TRP A 28 -15.37 -2.71 -5.10
N ARG A 29 -16.21 -2.31 -4.14
CA ARG A 29 -17.67 -2.17 -4.34
C ARG A 29 -18.00 -1.13 -5.42
N ASP A 30 -17.20 -0.07 -5.51
CA ASP A 30 -17.34 0.97 -6.53
C ASP A 30 -16.79 0.57 -7.91
N GLY A 31 -16.31 -0.67 -8.06
CA GLY A 31 -15.87 -1.22 -9.35
C GLY A 31 -14.42 -0.93 -9.71
N SER A 32 -13.55 -0.65 -8.72
CA SER A 32 -12.12 -0.43 -8.98
C SER A 32 -11.48 -1.64 -9.72
N PRO A 33 -10.81 -1.41 -10.86
CA PRO A 33 -10.23 -2.49 -11.66
C PRO A 33 -8.96 -3.10 -11.04
N VAL A 34 -8.32 -2.40 -10.10
CA VAL A 34 -7.03 -2.79 -9.49
C VAL A 34 -7.18 -3.40 -8.10
N VAL A 35 -8.35 -3.22 -7.45
CA VAL A 35 -8.58 -3.80 -6.13
C VAL A 35 -9.08 -5.24 -6.28
N ARG A 36 -8.35 -6.16 -5.65
CA ARG A 36 -8.66 -7.59 -5.65
C ARG A 36 -9.07 -8.02 -4.24
N PRO A 37 -10.33 -8.42 -3.99
CA PRO A 37 -10.82 -8.78 -2.65
C PRO A 37 -9.97 -9.84 -1.96
N LYS A 38 -9.54 -10.85 -2.72
CA LYS A 38 -8.68 -11.94 -2.23
C LYS A 38 -7.27 -11.50 -1.85
N ALA A 39 -6.87 -10.28 -2.21
CA ALA A 39 -5.53 -9.75 -1.96
C ALA A 39 -5.52 -8.54 -1.01
N ILE A 40 -6.65 -8.17 -0.39
CA ILE A 40 -6.76 -6.99 0.48
C ILE A 40 -5.67 -6.98 1.55
N GLU A 41 -5.54 -8.06 2.33
CA GLU A 41 -4.54 -8.16 3.39
C GLU A 41 -3.11 -8.04 2.86
N LYS A 42 -2.84 -8.67 1.70
CA LYS A 42 -1.54 -8.58 1.04
C LYS A 42 -1.25 -7.15 0.56
N THR A 43 -2.25 -6.45 0.04
CA THR A 43 -2.16 -5.05 -0.40
C THR A 43 -1.83 -4.13 0.77
N ILE A 44 -2.53 -4.29 1.91
CA ILE A 44 -2.29 -3.49 3.12
C ILE A 44 -0.87 -3.75 3.65
N ALA A 45 -0.49 -5.01 3.84
CA ALA A 45 0.83 -5.37 4.37
C ALA A 45 1.98 -4.85 3.49
N LEU A 46 1.85 -4.99 2.16
CA LEU A 46 2.83 -4.47 1.20
C LEU A 46 2.88 -2.93 1.24
N GLY A 47 1.71 -2.30 1.22
CA GLY A 47 1.59 -0.85 1.22
C GLY A 47 2.19 -0.22 2.47
N TRP A 48 1.85 -0.75 3.64
CA TRP A 48 2.37 -0.29 4.92
C TRP A 48 3.90 -0.39 5.01
N ARG A 49 4.46 -1.54 4.61
CA ARG A 49 5.91 -1.75 4.59
C ARG A 49 6.61 -0.71 3.70
N ARG A 50 6.06 -0.44 2.52
CA ARG A 50 6.63 0.53 1.57
C ARG A 50 6.51 1.95 2.09
N TRP A 51 5.36 2.31 2.66
CA TRP A 51 5.09 3.62 3.26
C TRP A 51 6.13 3.95 4.34
N ARG A 52 6.29 3.06 5.33
CA ARG A 52 7.24 3.24 6.43
C ARG A 52 8.71 3.30 6.02
N THR A 53 9.07 2.61 4.95
CA THR A 53 10.47 2.57 4.49
C THR A 53 10.79 3.69 3.50
N PHE A 54 9.80 4.46 3.04
CA PHE A 54 10.02 5.53 2.09
C PHE A 54 10.98 6.59 2.61
N GLY A 55 10.75 7.13 3.82
CA GLY A 55 11.62 8.16 4.41
C GLY A 55 13.07 7.69 4.59
N ARG A 56 13.27 6.40 4.85
CA ARG A 56 14.62 5.80 4.90
C ARG A 56 15.28 5.69 3.52
N ARG A 57 14.51 5.33 2.50
CA ARG A 57 15.00 5.18 1.11
C ARG A 57 15.20 6.52 0.40
N HIS A 58 14.42 7.52 0.78
CA HIS A 58 14.35 8.81 0.13
C HIS A 58 14.50 9.95 1.14
N ALA A 59 15.62 9.96 1.86
CA ALA A 59 15.90 10.96 2.91
C ALA A 59 15.79 12.43 2.42
N LYS A 60 16.07 12.69 1.13
CA LYS A 60 15.92 14.04 0.52
C LYS A 60 14.47 14.43 0.19
N ARG A 61 13.53 13.48 0.22
CA ARG A 61 12.10 13.68 -0.08
C ARG A 61 11.20 13.19 1.06
N SER A 62 11.78 12.95 2.25
CA SER A 62 11.02 12.54 3.43
C SER A 62 10.03 13.66 3.78
N GLY A 63 8.72 13.37 3.67
CA GLY A 63 7.66 14.35 3.90
C GLY A 63 6.87 14.74 2.65
N ASP A 64 7.32 14.39 1.45
CA ASP A 64 6.53 14.59 0.23
C ASP A 64 5.50 13.46 0.08
N PHE A 65 4.23 13.78 0.35
CA PHE A 65 3.11 12.86 0.25
C PHE A 65 2.92 12.34 -1.18
N GLU A 66 3.03 13.21 -2.19
CA GLU A 66 2.83 12.81 -3.59
C GLU A 66 3.96 11.89 -4.08
N ALA A 67 5.20 12.15 -3.63
CA ALA A 67 6.31 11.23 -3.92
C ALA A 67 6.13 9.86 -3.23
N GLN A 68 5.55 9.84 -2.02
CA GLN A 68 5.20 8.59 -1.32
C GLN A 68 4.09 7.82 -2.03
N VAL A 69 3.03 8.52 -2.46
CA VAL A 69 1.94 7.96 -3.27
C VAL A 69 2.48 7.36 -4.56
N GLU A 70 3.37 8.05 -5.27
CA GLU A 70 3.94 7.55 -6.53
C GLU A 70 4.84 6.32 -6.31
N ASP A 71 5.67 6.27 -5.25
CA ASP A 71 6.46 5.07 -4.91
C ASP A 71 5.57 3.90 -4.50
N LEU A 72 4.51 4.16 -3.74
CA LEU A 72 3.55 3.17 -3.34
C LEU A 72 2.80 2.62 -4.55
N ALA A 73 2.29 3.48 -5.43
CA ALA A 73 1.58 3.09 -6.64
C ALA A 73 2.43 2.19 -7.54
N LYS A 74 3.70 2.56 -7.77
CA LYS A 74 4.66 1.72 -8.52
C LYS A 74 4.86 0.37 -7.84
N GLY A 75 4.96 0.37 -6.51
CA GLY A 75 5.12 -0.84 -5.73
C GLY A 75 3.95 -1.82 -5.78
N LEU A 76 2.74 -1.28 -5.71
CA LEU A 76 1.52 -2.08 -5.82
C LEU A 76 1.39 -2.67 -7.22
N ARG A 77 1.59 -1.84 -8.25
CA ARG A 77 1.62 -2.28 -9.64
C ARG A 77 2.62 -3.43 -9.84
N ASP A 78 3.88 -3.24 -9.43
CA ASP A 78 4.93 -4.24 -9.61
C ASP A 78 4.64 -5.57 -8.90
N ALA A 79 3.83 -5.54 -7.85
CA ALA A 79 3.45 -6.72 -7.08
C ALA A 79 2.25 -7.48 -7.65
N PHE A 80 1.40 -6.83 -8.44
CA PHE A 80 0.13 -7.38 -8.90
C PHE A 80 0.00 -7.49 -10.42
N GLU A 81 0.75 -6.70 -11.18
CA GLU A 81 0.78 -6.74 -12.64
C GLU A 81 2.10 -7.32 -13.14
N ALA A 82 2.04 -8.52 -13.71
CA ALA A 82 3.17 -9.16 -14.38
C ALA A 82 3.39 -8.58 -15.80
N ASP A 83 2.31 -8.13 -16.44
CA ASP A 83 2.36 -7.58 -17.80
C ASP A 83 2.72 -6.10 -17.77
N ARG A 84 3.89 -5.79 -18.35
CA ARG A 84 4.42 -4.42 -18.45
C ARG A 84 3.66 -3.55 -19.46
N GLN A 85 2.89 -4.13 -20.37
CA GLN A 85 2.13 -3.39 -21.40
C GLN A 85 0.86 -2.75 -20.84
N LEU A 86 0.26 -3.33 -19.80
CA LEU A 86 -0.94 -2.79 -19.13
C LEU A 86 -0.62 -1.66 -18.13
N VAL A 87 0.67 -1.43 -17.89
CA VAL A 87 1.15 -0.50 -16.85
C VAL A 87 0.74 0.94 -17.11
N GLY A 88 0.72 1.40 -18.36
CA GLY A 88 0.36 2.78 -18.69
C GLY A 88 -1.07 3.12 -18.26
N PRO A 89 -2.10 2.46 -18.84
CA PRO A 89 -3.50 2.71 -18.51
C PRO A 89 -3.86 2.44 -17.04
N LEU A 90 -3.26 1.41 -16.42
CA LEU A 90 -3.58 1.04 -15.04
C LEU A 90 -2.89 1.93 -13.99
N MET A 91 -1.86 2.69 -14.38
CA MET A 91 -1.08 3.49 -13.43
C MET A 91 -1.94 4.51 -12.68
N GLU A 92 -2.94 5.12 -13.35
CA GLU A 92 -3.85 6.07 -12.72
C GLU A 92 -4.70 5.42 -11.63
N HIS A 93 -5.21 4.20 -11.89
CA HIS A 93 -5.93 3.43 -10.87
C HIS A 93 -5.02 3.04 -9.70
N TYR A 94 -3.76 2.68 -9.97
CA TYR A 94 -2.79 2.41 -8.91
C TYR A 94 -2.41 3.65 -8.11
N ARG A 95 -2.34 4.83 -8.74
CA ARG A 95 -2.14 6.11 -8.02
C ARG A 95 -3.33 6.45 -7.14
N PHE A 96 -4.54 6.28 -7.65
CA PHE A 96 -5.76 6.49 -6.87
C PHE A 96 -5.80 5.57 -5.65
N LEU A 97 -5.57 4.26 -5.87
CA LEU A 97 -5.45 3.26 -4.81
C LEU A 97 -4.36 3.63 -3.78
N ALA A 98 -3.17 4.01 -4.25
CA ALA A 98 -2.06 4.39 -3.38
C ALA A 98 -2.35 5.67 -2.58
N ARG A 99 -3.06 6.63 -3.15
CA ARG A 99 -3.48 7.84 -2.44
C ARG A 99 -4.49 7.53 -1.34
N THR A 100 -5.47 6.68 -1.63
CA THR A 100 -6.43 6.21 -0.60
C THR A 100 -5.71 5.52 0.55
N LEU A 101 -4.82 4.58 0.27
CA LEU A 101 -4.05 3.90 1.31
C LEU A 101 -3.09 4.84 2.05
N GLY A 102 -2.42 5.74 1.33
CA GLY A 102 -1.50 6.71 1.91
C GLY A 102 -2.18 7.66 2.89
N ALA A 103 -3.43 8.07 2.61
CA ALA A 103 -4.22 8.88 3.53
C ALA A 103 -4.52 8.15 4.85
N GLU A 104 -4.81 6.85 4.81
CA GLU A 104 -4.98 6.04 6.02
C GLU A 104 -3.64 5.83 6.75
N PHE A 105 -2.57 5.53 6.02
CA PHE A 105 -1.26 5.30 6.61
C PHE A 105 -0.63 6.55 7.21
N ALA A 106 -0.97 7.74 6.72
CA ALA A 106 -0.50 9.00 7.28
C ALA A 106 -1.08 9.29 8.67
N GLN A 107 -2.21 8.66 9.04
CA GLN A 107 -2.85 8.85 10.34
C GLN A 107 -2.17 8.06 11.47
N ALA A 108 -1.36 7.04 11.14
CA ALA A 108 -0.53 6.33 12.12
C ALA A 108 0.72 7.17 12.45
N HIS A 109 0.57 8.12 13.36
CA HIS A 109 1.66 8.90 13.95
C HIS A 109 2.34 8.17 15.10
#